data_AF-A0A2Z5FUX1-F1
#
_entry.id   AF-A0A2Z5FUX1-F1
#
_cell.length_a   1.000
_cell.length_b   1.000
_cell.length_c   1.000
_cell.angle_alpha   90.00
_cell.angle_beta   90.00
_cell.angle_gamma   90.00
#
_symmetry.space_group_name_H-M   'P 1'
#
loop_
_entity.id
_entity.type
_entity.pdbx_description
1 polymer ?
#
loop_
_entity_poly.entity_id
_entity_poly.type
_entity_poly.pdbx_seq_one_letter_code
_entity_poly.pdbx_strand_id
1 'polypeptide(L)'
;MTLRLPLDLREAVTEESRVKGDLAKIVLFALDRVEKQEVKIKQTRKAGLPLTNPQLLHVGSEARLELKAWAEEEGVSVNAIVVSVLETFFKRFKKSKALRAELRMEIRERREFMPVKNS
;
A
#
# COMPACT_ATOMS: atom_id res chain seq x y z
N MET A 1 -5.60 -6.78 -8.79
CA MET A 1 -4.29 -6.78 -9.50
C MET A 1 -3.29 -7.58 -8.69
N THR A 2 -2.11 -7.93 -9.22
CA THR A 2 -1.07 -8.65 -8.46
C THR A 2 0.06 -7.72 -8.07
N LEU A 3 0.37 -7.66 -6.77
CA LEU A 3 1.43 -6.84 -6.20
C LEU A 3 2.61 -7.73 -5.76
N ARG A 4 3.83 -7.28 -6.06
CA ARG A 4 5.06 -7.83 -5.51
C ARG A 4 5.74 -6.75 -4.68
N LEU A 5 5.92 -7.01 -3.40
CA LEU A 5 6.58 -6.08 -2.47
C LEU A 5 8.03 -6.49 -2.25
N PRO A 6 8.97 -5.53 -2.17
CA PRO A 6 10.24 -5.73 -1.48
C PRO A 6 10.03 -6.32 -0.07
N LEU A 7 10.95 -7.18 0.37
CA LEU A 7 10.82 -7.91 1.64
C LEU A 7 10.72 -6.98 2.86
N ASP A 8 11.55 -5.94 2.90
CA ASP A 8 11.54 -4.90 3.94
C ASP A 8 10.20 -4.16 4.03
N LEU A 9 9.61 -3.87 2.87
CA LEU A 9 8.31 -3.22 2.78
C LEU A 9 7.18 -4.17 3.19
N ARG A 10 7.33 -5.46 2.88
CA ARG A 10 6.39 -6.49 3.34
C ARG A 10 6.41 -6.62 4.86
N GLU A 11 7.58 -6.59 5.48
CA GLU A 11 7.70 -6.64 6.95
C GLU A 11 7.01 -5.44 7.58
N ALA A 12 7.27 -4.22 7.11
CA ALA A 12 6.62 -3.00 7.61
C ALA A 12 5.08 -3.05 7.46
N VAL A 13 4.57 -3.58 6.35
CA VAL A 13 3.13 -3.80 6.17
C VAL A 13 2.61 -4.86 7.15
N THR A 14 3.36 -5.93 7.38
CA THR A 14 2.94 -7.05 8.24
C THR A 14 2.92 -6.66 9.71
N GLU A 15 3.81 -5.77 10.16
CA GLU A 15 3.79 -5.20 11.52
C GLU A 15 2.46 -4.50 11.83
N GLU A 16 1.86 -3.85 10.84
CA GLU A 16 0.60 -3.11 11.00
C GLU A 16 -0.63 -3.90 10.53
N SER A 17 -0.44 -4.95 9.74
CA SER A 17 -1.49 -5.83 9.20
C SER A 17 -1.75 -7.01 10.12
N ARG A 18 -2.99 -7.19 10.60
CA ARG A 18 -3.35 -8.31 11.48
C ARG A 18 -4.18 -9.39 10.78
N VAL A 19 -4.81 -9.09 9.63
CA VAL A 19 -5.67 -10.02 8.89
C VAL A 19 -5.54 -9.89 7.36
N LYS A 20 -6.04 -10.89 6.64
CA LYS A 20 -6.18 -10.83 5.18
C LYS A 20 -7.07 -9.65 4.79
N GLY A 21 -6.57 -8.78 3.91
CA GLY A 21 -7.27 -7.57 3.43
C GLY A 21 -6.70 -6.25 3.95
N ASP A 22 -5.92 -6.26 5.04
CA ASP A 22 -5.30 -5.05 5.59
C ASP A 22 -4.29 -4.42 4.63
N LEU A 23 -3.62 -5.23 3.78
CA LEU A 23 -2.73 -4.73 2.73
C LEU A 23 -3.45 -3.75 1.78
N ALA A 24 -4.69 -4.07 1.35
CA ALA A 24 -5.43 -3.18 0.48
C ALA A 24 -5.81 -1.88 1.19
N LYS A 25 -6.19 -1.96 2.46
CA LYS A 25 -6.50 -0.79 3.29
C LYS A 25 -5.28 0.11 3.44
N ILE A 26 -4.12 -0.46 3.75
CA ILE A 26 -2.86 0.28 3.90
C ILE A 26 -2.47 0.94 2.57
N VAL A 27 -2.62 0.26 1.44
CA VAL A 27 -2.33 0.85 0.12
C VAL A 27 -3.26 2.03 -0.18
N LEU A 28 -4.57 1.87 0.02
CA LEU A 28 -5.54 2.95 -0.22
C LEU A 28 -5.29 4.13 0.73
N PHE A 29 -5.03 3.86 2.01
CA PHE A 29 -4.69 4.89 2.98
C PHE A 29 -3.39 5.62 2.61
N ALA A 30 -2.38 4.90 2.12
CA ALA A 30 -1.15 5.52 1.65
C ALA A 30 -1.38 6.39 0.42
N LEU A 31 -2.22 5.97 -0.53
CA LEU A 31 -2.54 6.75 -1.73
C LEU A 31 -3.25 8.07 -1.39
N ASP A 32 -4.13 8.08 -0.39
CA ASP A 32 -4.83 9.29 0.07
C ASP A 32 -3.89 10.29 0.78
N ARG A 33 -2.79 9.80 1.38
CA ARG A 33 -1.92 10.60 2.26
C ARG A 33 -0.56 10.93 1.68
N VAL A 34 -0.26 10.43 0.50
CA VAL A 34 1.00 10.70 -0.19
C VAL A 34 0.68 11.45 -1.47
N GLU A 35 1.13 12.70 -1.53
CA GLU A 35 0.99 13.50 -2.74
C GLU A 35 1.89 12.96 -3.85
N LYS A 36 1.42 12.99 -5.10
CA LYS A 36 2.17 12.45 -6.25
C LYS A 36 3.57 13.06 -6.37
N GLN A 37 3.71 14.36 -6.07
CA GLN A 37 4.99 15.07 -6.13
C GLN A 37 6.00 14.60 -5.07
N GLU A 38 5.55 14.01 -3.96
CA GLU A 38 6.43 13.46 -2.92
C GLU A 38 6.99 12.08 -3.29
N VAL A 39 6.40 11.40 -4.29
CA VAL A 39 6.77 10.04 -4.64
C VAL A 39 7.93 10.01 -5.62
N LYS A 40 9.10 9.63 -5.11
CA LYS A 40 10.25 9.31 -5.96
C LYS A 40 10.08 7.90 -6.53
N ILE A 41 9.58 7.82 -7.77
CA ILE A 41 9.41 6.56 -8.50
C ILE A 41 10.77 5.89 -8.70
N LYS A 42 10.99 4.77 -8.04
CA LYS A 42 12.18 3.94 -8.27
C LYS A 42 11.85 2.86 -9.28
N GLN A 43 12.68 2.71 -10.31
CA GLN A 43 12.63 1.54 -11.18
C GLN A 43 13.04 0.29 -10.40
N THR A 44 12.06 -0.48 -9.94
CA THR A 44 12.23 -1.71 -9.16
C THR A 44 12.99 -2.83 -9.89
N ARG A 45 13.33 -2.67 -11.17
CA ARG A 45 14.19 -3.62 -11.93
C ARG A 45 15.69 -3.46 -11.68
N LYS A 46 16.18 -2.34 -11.12
CA LYS A 46 17.64 -2.07 -11.04
C LYS A 46 18.33 -2.38 -9.71
N ALA A 47 17.63 -2.87 -8.69
CA ALA A 47 18.19 -2.91 -7.32
C ALA A 47 18.50 -4.31 -6.76
N GLY A 48 18.24 -5.41 -7.49
CA GLY A 48 18.50 -6.77 -6.98
C GLY A 48 17.76 -7.11 -5.68
N LEU A 49 16.70 -6.36 -5.35
CA LEU A 49 15.98 -6.51 -4.08
C LEU A 49 15.16 -7.81 -4.09
N PRO A 50 15.21 -8.62 -3.02
CA PRO A 50 14.36 -9.80 -2.91
C PRO A 50 12.90 -9.37 -2.86
N LEU A 51 12.13 -9.80 -3.87
CA LEU A 51 10.70 -9.56 -3.97
C LEU A 51 9.94 -10.73 -3.37
N THR A 52 8.83 -10.41 -2.71
CA THR A 52 7.87 -11.40 -2.23
C THR A 52 7.12 -12.07 -3.39
N ASN A 53 6.55 -13.24 -3.11
CA ASN A 53 5.62 -13.90 -4.04
C ASN A 53 4.46 -12.96 -4.40
N PRO A 54 3.93 -13.01 -5.63
CA PRO A 54 2.79 -12.20 -6.04
C PRO A 54 1.61 -12.36 -5.09
N GLN A 55 1.01 -11.25 -4.66
CA GLN A 55 -0.18 -11.25 -3.82
C GLN A 55 -1.32 -10.53 -4.54
N LEU A 56 -2.54 -11.04 -4.37
CA LEU A 56 -3.73 -10.38 -4.89
C LEU A 56 -4.01 -9.11 -4.07
N LEU A 57 -4.01 -7.98 -4.76
CA LEU A 57 -4.41 -6.69 -4.25
C LEU A 57 -5.79 -6.33 -4.81
N HIS A 58 -6.76 -6.25 -3.91
CA HIS A 58 -8.13 -5.86 -4.18
C HIS A 58 -8.30 -4.36 -3.87
N VAL A 59 -8.23 -3.53 -4.90
CA VAL A 59 -8.52 -2.10 -4.83
C VAL A 59 -9.75 -1.81 -5.69
N GLY A 60 -10.51 -0.77 -5.34
CA GLY A 60 -11.68 -0.32 -6.10
C GLY A 60 -11.33 0.02 -7.56
N SER A 61 -12.36 0.07 -8.42
CA SER A 61 -12.21 0.40 -9.84
C SER A 61 -11.57 1.78 -10.05
N GLU A 62 -11.97 2.77 -9.27
CA GLU A 62 -11.46 4.14 -9.33
C GLU A 62 -9.97 4.21 -8.99
N ALA A 63 -9.57 3.73 -7.80
CA ALA A 63 -8.16 3.68 -7.40
C ALA A 63 -7.30 2.86 -8.39
N ARG A 64 -7.88 1.81 -8.99
CA ARG A 64 -7.19 1.04 -10.04
C ARG A 64 -6.96 1.85 -11.31
N LEU A 65 -7.92 2.68 -11.72
CA LEU A 65 -7.79 3.54 -12.90
C LEU A 65 -6.78 4.65 -12.64
N GLU A 66 -6.83 5.27 -11.47
CA GLU A 66 -5.87 6.31 -11.09
C GLU A 66 -4.42 5.77 -11.08
N LEU A 67 -4.21 4.62 -10.46
CA LEU A 67 -2.90 3.95 -10.44
C LEU A 67 -2.39 3.61 -11.85
N LYS A 68 -3.29 3.23 -12.76
CA LYS A 68 -2.94 2.96 -14.15
C LYS A 68 -2.55 4.23 -14.90
N ALA A 69 -3.37 5.29 -14.80
CA ALA A 69 -3.09 6.57 -15.43
C ALA A 69 -1.75 7.14 -14.94
N TRP A 70 -1.49 7.06 -13.63
CA TRP A 70 -0.21 7.50 -13.07
C TRP A 70 0.96 6.65 -13.55
N ALA A 71 0.79 5.32 -13.62
CA ALA A 71 1.83 4.43 -14.14
C ALA A 71 2.14 4.71 -15.62
N GLU A 72 1.13 5.02 -16.43
CA GLU A 72 1.27 5.38 -17.84
C GLU A 72 1.99 6.73 -18.00
N GLU A 73 1.63 7.74 -17.22
CA GLU A 73 2.27 9.07 -17.19
C GLU A 73 3.77 8.97 -16.86
N GLU A 74 4.12 8.15 -15.87
CA GLU A 74 5.50 7.94 -15.42
C GLU A 74 6.27 6.92 -16.28
N GLY A 75 5.61 6.24 -17.23
CA GLY A 75 6.21 5.19 -18.06
C GLY A 75 6.69 3.97 -17.27
N VAL A 76 6.04 3.65 -16.15
CA VAL A 76 6.41 2.53 -15.25
C VAL A 76 5.26 1.55 -15.06
N SER A 77 5.51 0.46 -14.33
CA SER A 77 4.44 -0.48 -13.94
C SER A 77 3.65 0.06 -12.74
N VAL A 78 2.36 -0.29 -12.66
CA VAL A 78 1.52 -0.02 -11.47
C VAL A 78 2.16 -0.55 -10.18
N ASN A 79 2.86 -1.69 -10.22
CA ASN A 79 3.59 -2.20 -9.06
C ASN A 79 4.71 -1.26 -8.60
N ALA A 80 5.39 -0.59 -9.53
CA ALA A 80 6.42 0.38 -9.17
C ALA A 80 5.83 1.63 -8.50
N ILE A 81 4.67 2.10 -8.97
CA ILE A 81 3.91 3.18 -8.32
C ILE A 81 3.54 2.77 -6.90
N VAL A 82 2.84 1.64 -6.73
CA VAL A 82 2.36 1.19 -5.42
C VAL A 82 3.52 0.97 -4.44
N VAL A 83 4.62 0.36 -4.88
CA VAL A 83 5.82 0.19 -4.04
C VAL A 83 6.42 1.53 -3.65
N SER A 84 6.55 2.48 -4.59
CA SER A 84 7.14 3.79 -4.32
C SER A 84 6.27 4.62 -3.37
N VAL A 85 4.95 4.58 -3.54
CA VAL A 85 3.98 5.21 -2.62
C VAL A 85 4.14 4.64 -1.22
N LEU A 86 4.16 3.32 -1.08
CA LEU A 86 4.32 2.66 0.22
C LEU A 86 5.69 2.97 0.84
N GLU A 87 6.78 3.02 0.07
CA GLU A 87 8.09 3.45 0.59
C GLU A 87 8.05 4.88 1.14
N THR A 88 7.46 5.81 0.39
CA THR A 88 7.32 7.21 0.81
C THR A 88 6.45 7.31 2.06
N PHE A 89 5.31 6.62 2.07
CA PHE A 89 4.42 6.53 3.21
C PHE A 89 5.15 6.01 4.45
N PHE A 90 5.81 4.86 4.38
CA PHE A 90 6.43 4.22 5.55
C PHE A 90 7.63 5.01 6.11
N LYS A 91 8.33 5.80 5.27
CA LYS A 91 9.35 6.75 5.75
C LYS A 91 8.77 7.81 6.68
N ARG A 92 7.58 8.35 6.35
CA ARG A 92 6.85 9.33 7.17
C ARG A 92 6.16 8.65 8.36
N PHE A 93 5.58 7.48 8.12
CA PHE A 93 4.86 6.67 9.12
C PHE A 93 5.71 6.34 10.34
N LYS A 94 6.96 5.90 10.14
CA LYS A 94 7.87 5.56 11.25
C LYS A 94 8.12 6.74 12.20
N LYS A 95 8.03 7.97 11.70
CA LYS A 95 8.30 9.20 12.47
C LYS A 95 7.04 9.85 13.04
N SER A 96 5.86 9.58 12.48
CA SER A 96 4.62 10.24 12.89
C SER A 96 3.78 9.37 13.83
N LYS A 97 3.63 9.81 15.09
CA LYS A 97 2.72 9.15 16.04
C LYS A 97 1.25 9.32 15.64
N ALA A 98 0.89 10.49 15.10
CA ALA A 98 -0.46 10.78 14.62
C ALA A 98 -0.85 9.86 13.45
N LEU A 99 0.01 9.75 12.44
CA LEU A 99 -0.25 8.92 11.26
C LEU A 99 -0.38 7.42 11.62
N ARG A 100 0.38 6.96 12.63
CA ARG A 100 0.23 5.62 13.19
C ARG A 100 -1.12 5.41 13.89
N ALA A 101 -1.59 6.39 14.63
CA ALA A 101 -2.90 6.32 15.27
C ALA A 101 -4.02 6.29 14.23
N GLU A 102 -3.94 7.16 13.22
CA GLU A 102 -4.91 7.22 12.13
C GLU A 102 -4.99 5.92 11.33
N LEU A 103 -3.85 5.35 10.91
CA LEU A 103 -3.86 4.07 10.20
C LEU A 103 -4.48 2.96 11.04
N ARG A 104 -4.21 2.93 12.36
CA ARG A 104 -4.82 1.95 13.26
C ARG A 104 -6.33 2.14 13.38
N MET A 105 -6.82 3.37 13.34
CA MET A 105 -8.25 3.65 13.30
C MET A 105 -8.85 3.20 11.98
N GLU A 106 -8.25 3.54 10.84
CA GLU A 106 -8.72 3.11 9.50
C GLU A 106 -8.83 1.58 9.39
N ILE A 107 -7.82 0.86 9.90
CA ILE A 107 -7.82 -0.61 9.89
C ILE A 107 -8.95 -1.16 10.79
N ARG A 108 -9.25 -0.49 11.92
CA ARG A 108 -10.29 -0.88 12.90
C ARG A 108 -11.71 -0.52 12.45
N GLU A 109 -11.98 0.69 11.99
CA GLU A 109 -13.32 1.15 11.59
C GLU A 109 -13.86 0.31 10.43
N ARG A 110 -13.01 -0.04 9.46
CA ARG A 110 -13.39 -0.96 8.38
C ARG A 110 -13.43 -2.44 8.79
N ARG A 111 -13.33 -2.79 10.09
CA ARG A 111 -13.65 -4.14 10.59
C ARG A 111 -15.11 -4.26 11.00
N GLU A 112 -15.76 -3.16 11.37
CA GLU A 112 -17.17 -3.17 11.79
C GLU A 112 -18.13 -3.50 10.61
N PHE A 113 -17.62 -3.49 9.38
CA PHE A 113 -18.33 -3.92 8.18
C PHE A 113 -18.17 -5.42 7.84
N MET A 114 -17.59 -6.24 8.72
CA MET A 114 -17.74 -7.70 8.63
C MET A 114 -18.91 -8.11 9.50
N PRO A 115 -20.00 -8.71 8.94
CA PRO A 115 -21.06 -9.24 9.78
C PRO A 115 -20.44 -10.29 10.70
N VAL A 116 -20.59 -10.07 12.00
CA VAL A 116 -20.33 -11.09 13.01
C VAL A 116 -21.25 -12.25 12.66
N LYS A 117 -20.69 -13.34 12.13
CA LYS A 117 -21.41 -14.61 12.07
C LYS A 117 -21.56 -15.07 13.51
N ASN A 118 -22.67 -14.67 14.14
CA ASN A 118 -23.15 -15.32 15.35
C ASN A 118 -23.33 -16.80 15.01
N SER A 119 -22.53 -17.64 15.66
CA SER A 119 -22.67 -19.10 15.69
C SER A 119 -23.07 -19.47 17.11
#